data_AF-G3IRC8-F1
#
_entry.id   AF-G3IRC8-F1
#
_cell.length_a   1.000
_cell.length_b   1.000
_cell.length_c   1.000
_cell.angle_alpha   90.00
_cell.angle_beta   90.00
_cell.angle_gamma   90.00
#
_symmetry.space_group_name_H-M   'P 1'
#
loop_
_entity.id
_entity.type
_entity.pdbx_description
1 polymer ?
#
loop_
_entity_poly.entity_id
_entity_poly.type
_entity_poly.pdbx_seq_one_letter_code
_entity_poly.pdbx_strand_id
1 'polypeptide(L)'
;MTIKAKMVNQGRLTAREADVAMLMAEGHADKVIARLLAVSIRTVNAHVGNIYEKLELHSESIGVSTAVINNRCYAVAVMIAKGMISVSIKSIVMVLIFNATLVDDDSAVRVRNGRGRAHAHVSRLRSRVGDA
;
A
#
# COMPACT_ATOMS: atom_id res chain seq x y z
N MET A 1 4.07 5.60 -19.98
CA MET A 1 4.07 4.30 -19.29
C MET A 1 2.87 4.27 -18.35
N THR A 2 1.69 3.90 -18.86
CA THR A 2 0.44 3.90 -18.07
C THR A 2 -0.07 2.48 -17.96
N ILE A 3 -0.13 1.95 -16.74
CA ILE A 3 -0.85 0.72 -16.46
C ILE A 3 -2.33 1.03 -16.66
N LYS A 4 -2.96 0.41 -17.66
CA LYS A 4 -4.42 0.49 -17.81
C LYS A 4 -5.07 -0.71 -17.15
N ALA A 5 -5.99 -0.41 -16.23
CA ALA A 5 -6.86 -1.38 -15.60
C ALA A 5 -8.21 -1.39 -16.33
N LYS A 6 -8.94 -2.50 -16.22
CA LYS A 6 -10.34 -2.60 -16.64
C LYS A 6 -11.13 -3.24 -15.52
N MET A 7 -12.20 -2.58 -15.10
CA MET A 7 -13.15 -3.13 -14.14
C MET A 7 -13.95 -4.23 -14.83
N VAL A 8 -13.88 -5.44 -14.28
CA VAL A 8 -14.60 -6.62 -14.78
C VAL A 8 -15.90 -6.80 -14.00
N ASN A 9 -15.84 -6.63 -12.68
CA ASN A 9 -17.00 -6.66 -11.80
C ASN A 9 -16.75 -5.78 -10.57
N GLN A 10 -17.66 -4.84 -10.30
CA GLN A 10 -17.56 -3.89 -9.19
C GLN A 10 -18.00 -4.47 -7.84
N GLY A 11 -18.64 -5.65 -7.83
CA GLY A 11 -19.13 -6.31 -6.61
C GLY A 11 -20.05 -5.39 -5.81
N ARG A 12 -19.64 -5.08 -4.57
CA ARG A 12 -20.36 -4.17 -3.66
C ARG A 12 -19.86 -2.72 -3.67
N LEU A 13 -18.92 -2.38 -4.55
CA LEU A 13 -18.45 -1.02 -4.72
C LEU A 13 -19.53 -0.18 -5.42
N THR A 14 -19.70 1.04 -4.96
CA THR A 14 -20.47 2.07 -5.67
C THR A 14 -19.71 2.52 -6.91
N ALA A 15 -20.39 3.16 -7.86
CA ALA A 15 -19.76 3.70 -9.07
C ALA A 15 -18.55 4.59 -8.75
N ARG A 16 -18.65 5.45 -7.73
CA ARG A 16 -17.54 6.35 -7.33
C ARG A 16 -16.38 5.61 -6.67
N GLU A 17 -16.66 4.58 -5.89
CA GLU A 17 -15.61 3.74 -5.32
C GLU A 17 -14.92 2.90 -6.40
N ALA A 18 -15.66 2.44 -7.41
CA ALA A 18 -15.09 1.73 -8.54
C ALA A 18 -14.17 2.64 -9.39
N ASP A 19 -14.56 3.90 -9.62
CA ASP A 19 -13.70 4.89 -10.28
C ASP A 19 -12.37 5.09 -9.52
N VAL A 20 -12.45 5.25 -8.20
CA VAL A 20 -11.26 5.40 -7.34
C VAL A 20 -10.41 4.13 -7.35
N ALA A 21 -11.02 2.95 -7.21
CA ALA A 21 -10.34 1.65 -7.24
C ALA A 21 -9.61 1.40 -8.58
N MET A 22 -10.21 1.81 -9.69
CA MET A 22 -9.60 1.75 -11.01
C MET A 22 -8.34 2.62 -11.07
N LEU A 23 -8.44 3.89 -10.68
CA LEU A 23 -7.30 4.79 -10.70
C LEU A 23 -6.20 4.36 -9.72
N MET A 24 -6.56 3.71 -8.60
CA MET A 24 -5.60 3.06 -7.70
C MET A 24 -4.86 1.93 -8.40
N ALA A 25 -5.57 1.06 -9.15
CA ALA A 25 -4.99 -0.06 -9.89
C ALA A 25 -4.12 0.40 -11.07
N GLU A 26 -4.41 1.58 -11.63
CA GLU A 26 -3.56 2.24 -12.64
C GLU A 26 -2.29 2.88 -12.03
N GLY A 27 -2.18 2.91 -10.70
CA GLY A 27 -1.01 3.42 -9.97
C GLY A 27 -1.04 4.92 -9.69
N HIS A 28 -2.18 5.60 -9.85
CA HIS A 28 -2.27 7.02 -9.54
C HIS A 28 -2.19 7.28 -8.04
N ALA A 29 -1.50 8.35 -7.63
CA ALA A 29 -1.48 8.86 -6.26
C ALA A 29 -2.78 9.61 -5.91
N ASP A 30 -3.15 9.71 -4.63
CA ASP A 30 -4.46 10.29 -4.22
C ASP A 30 -4.65 11.75 -4.65
N LYS A 31 -3.56 12.53 -4.71
CA LYS A 31 -3.57 13.89 -5.26
C LYS A 31 -3.94 13.92 -6.76
N VAL A 32 -3.50 12.92 -7.51
CA VAL A 32 -3.81 12.79 -8.94
C VAL A 32 -5.25 12.34 -9.11
N ILE A 33 -5.69 11.34 -8.32
CA ILE A 33 -7.07 10.85 -8.32
C ILE A 33 -8.06 11.99 -8.00
N ALA A 34 -7.75 12.78 -6.97
CA ALA A 34 -8.56 13.94 -6.58
C ALA A 34 -8.75 14.93 -7.73
N ARG A 35 -7.68 15.24 -8.47
CA ARG A 35 -7.74 16.11 -9.65
C ARG A 35 -8.54 15.49 -10.79
N LEU A 36 -8.33 14.20 -11.09
CA LEU A 36 -9.01 13.50 -12.18
C LEU A 36 -10.52 13.40 -11.94
N LEU A 37 -10.94 13.22 -10.69
CA LEU A 37 -12.34 13.10 -10.30
C LEU A 37 -12.97 14.44 -9.88
N ALA A 38 -12.22 15.54 -9.92
CA ALA A 38 -12.65 16.87 -9.46
C ALA A 38 -13.21 16.89 -8.02
N VAL A 39 -12.56 16.17 -7.10
CA VAL A 39 -12.93 16.10 -5.67
C VAL A 39 -11.74 16.44 -4.77
N SER A 40 -11.99 16.62 -3.46
CA SER A 40 -10.91 16.83 -2.50
C SER A 40 -10.12 15.54 -2.22
N ILE A 41 -8.84 15.67 -1.84
CA ILE A 41 -8.03 14.52 -1.39
C ILE A 41 -8.68 13.83 -0.18
N ARG A 42 -9.32 14.60 0.71
CA ARG A 42 -10.07 14.05 1.86
C ARG A 42 -11.21 13.14 1.39
N THR A 43 -11.92 13.53 0.35
CA THR A 43 -12.99 12.74 -0.27
C THR A 43 -12.45 11.46 -0.88
N VAL A 44 -11.29 11.51 -1.57
CA VAL A 44 -10.62 10.31 -2.07
C VAL A 44 -10.26 9.36 -0.93
N ASN A 45 -9.66 9.87 0.16
CA ASN A 45 -9.30 9.05 1.31
C ASN A 45 -10.52 8.39 1.96
N ALA A 46 -11.66 9.08 2.01
CA ALA A 46 -12.92 8.51 2.48
C ALA A 46 -13.39 7.36 1.58
N HIS A 47 -13.39 7.55 0.26
CA HIS A 47 -13.70 6.47 -0.68
C HIS A 47 -12.74 5.28 -0.55
N VAL A 48 -11.44 5.53 -0.37
CA VAL A 48 -10.43 4.48 -0.16
C VAL A 48 -10.70 3.70 1.13
N GLY A 49 -11.06 4.38 2.23
CA GLY A 49 -11.46 3.74 3.47
C GLY A 49 -12.67 2.83 3.29
N ASN A 50 -13.71 3.34 2.62
CA ASN A 50 -14.90 2.56 2.30
C ASN A 50 -14.59 1.38 1.38
N ILE A 51 -13.67 1.52 0.42
CA ILE A 51 -13.20 0.42 -0.45
C ILE A 51 -12.53 -0.65 0.40
N TYR A 52 -11.68 -0.29 1.36
CA TYR A 52 -11.00 -1.26 2.23
C TYR A 52 -11.99 -2.03 3.09
N GLU A 53 -12.94 -1.34 3.73
CA GLU A 53 -14.05 -1.97 4.43
C GLU A 53 -14.87 -2.85 3.47
N LYS A 54 -15.07 -2.37 2.23
CA LYS A 54 -15.77 -3.10 1.16
C LYS A 54 -14.99 -4.26 0.55
N LEU A 55 -13.74 -4.42 0.91
CA LEU A 55 -12.92 -5.56 0.53
C LEU A 55 -12.59 -6.43 1.75
N GLU A 56 -13.11 -6.08 2.93
CA GLU A 56 -12.86 -6.72 4.23
C GLU A 56 -11.37 -6.70 4.62
N LEU A 57 -10.68 -5.65 4.19
CA LEU A 57 -9.26 -5.43 4.45
C LEU A 57 -9.11 -4.79 5.84
N HIS A 58 -9.48 -5.53 6.88
CA HIS A 58 -9.24 -5.13 8.26
C HIS A 58 -7.84 -5.55 8.68
N SER A 59 -7.16 -4.66 9.43
CA SER A 59 -5.80 -4.85 9.95
C SER A 59 -5.60 -6.09 10.83
N GLU A 60 -6.69 -6.71 11.29
CA GLU A 60 -6.68 -7.94 12.09
C GLU A 60 -7.06 -9.21 11.29
N SER A 61 -7.68 -9.07 10.10
CA SER A 61 -8.31 -10.21 9.40
C SER A 61 -7.32 -11.14 8.69
N ILE A 62 -6.09 -10.70 8.47
CA ILE A 62 -5.07 -11.48 7.77
C ILE A 62 -3.81 -11.41 8.63
N GLY A 63 -3.44 -12.53 9.25
CA GLY A 63 -2.25 -12.71 10.10
C GLY A 63 -0.89 -12.50 9.41
N VAL A 64 -0.86 -11.71 8.35
CA VAL A 64 0.35 -11.19 7.74
C VAL A 64 0.66 -9.88 8.47
N SER A 65 1.75 -9.86 9.23
CA SER A 65 2.34 -8.61 9.73
C SER A 65 2.50 -7.63 8.56
N THR A 66 1.57 -6.70 8.43
CA THR A 66 1.47 -5.65 7.39
C THR A 66 2.60 -4.62 7.45
N ALA A 67 3.67 -4.90 8.19
CA ALA A 67 4.82 -4.03 8.40
C ALA A 67 5.63 -3.73 7.12
N VAL A 68 5.37 -4.43 6.00
CA VAL A 68 6.13 -4.27 4.74
C VAL A 68 5.27 -3.95 3.50
N ILE A 69 3.99 -4.32 3.47
CA ILE A 69 3.12 -4.12 2.29
C ILE A 69 2.16 -2.96 2.54
N ASN A 70 2.22 -1.93 1.69
CA ASN A 70 1.28 -0.81 1.72
C ASN A 70 -0.17 -1.31 1.51
N ASN A 71 -1.10 -0.90 2.38
CA ASN A 71 -2.54 -1.24 2.30
C ASN A 71 -3.12 -1.03 0.89
N ARG A 72 -2.63 -0.03 0.14
CA ARG A 72 -3.02 0.22 -1.25
C ARG A 72 -2.64 -0.92 -2.20
N CYS A 73 -1.40 -1.40 -2.10
CA CYS A 73 -0.88 -2.48 -2.94
C CYS A 73 -1.63 -3.78 -2.66
N TYR A 74 -1.88 -4.06 -1.37
CA TYR A 74 -2.66 -5.21 -0.95
C TYR A 74 -4.11 -5.16 -1.47
N ALA A 75 -4.77 -4.01 -1.38
CA ALA A 75 -6.12 -3.84 -1.91
C ALA A 75 -6.18 -4.09 -3.43
N VAL A 76 -5.22 -3.55 -4.19
CA VAL A 76 -5.13 -3.79 -5.63
C VAL A 76 -4.90 -5.28 -5.93
N ALA A 77 -4.02 -5.94 -5.20
CA ALA A 77 -3.78 -7.38 -5.34
C ALA A 77 -5.04 -8.21 -5.07
N VAL A 78 -5.80 -7.89 -4.01
CA VAL A 78 -7.05 -8.57 -3.66
C VAL A 78 -8.12 -8.35 -4.75
N MET A 79 -8.24 -7.14 -5.30
CA MET A 79 -9.18 -6.85 -6.39
C MET A 79 -8.85 -7.64 -7.66
N ILE A 80 -7.56 -7.82 -7.97
CA ILE A 80 -7.12 -8.66 -9.10
C ILE A 80 -7.41 -10.13 -8.80
N ALA A 81 -7.06 -10.63 -7.61
CA ALA A 81 -7.25 -12.03 -7.22
C ALA A 81 -8.74 -12.44 -7.16
N LYS A 82 -9.62 -11.52 -6.71
CA LYS A 82 -11.08 -11.71 -6.73
C LYS A 82 -11.70 -11.55 -8.13
N GLY A 83 -10.91 -11.28 -9.16
CA GLY A 83 -11.38 -11.10 -10.53
C GLY A 83 -12.18 -9.81 -10.77
N MET A 84 -12.08 -8.83 -9.87
CA MET A 84 -12.78 -7.55 -9.99
C MET A 84 -12.11 -6.64 -11.03
N ILE A 85 -10.78 -6.70 -11.14
CA ILE A 85 -9.99 -5.86 -12.04
C ILE A 85 -9.09 -6.74 -12.93
N SER A 86 -9.16 -6.54 -14.25
CA SER A 86 -8.19 -7.11 -15.18
C SER A 86 -7.14 -6.06 -15.56
N VAL A 87 -5.87 -6.44 -15.54
CA VAL A 87 -4.76 -5.59 -15.98
C VAL A 87 -4.30 -6.08 -17.35
N SER A 88 -4.06 -5.16 -18.30
CA SER A 88 -3.62 -5.55 -19.64
C SER A 88 -2.26 -6.25 -19.61
N ILE A 89 -2.17 -7.42 -20.26
CA ILE A 89 -0.93 -8.20 -20.43
C ILE A 89 0.18 -7.32 -21.04
N LYS A 90 -0.16 -6.43 -21.98
CA LYS A 90 0.78 -5.50 -22.62
C LYS A 90 1.48 -4.57 -21.62
N SER A 91 0.78 -4.17 -20.56
CA SER A 91 1.35 -3.30 -19.51
C SER A 91 2.29 -4.07 -18.57
N ILE A 92 1.93 -5.32 -18.23
CA ILE A 92 2.74 -6.17 -17.34
C ILE A 92 4.06 -6.57 -18.03
N VAL A 93 3.97 -7.02 -19.28
CA VAL A 93 5.14 -7.39 -20.08
C VAL A 93 6.09 -6.20 -20.24
N MET A 94 5.57 -4.97 -20.44
CA MET A 94 6.41 -3.77 -20.52
C MET A 94 7.13 -3.45 -19.21
N VAL A 95 6.47 -3.59 -18.05
CA VAL A 95 7.11 -3.39 -16.73
C VAL A 95 8.20 -4.43 -16.50
N LEU A 96 7.95 -5.69 -16.87
CA LEU A 96 8.93 -6.77 -16.73
C LEU A 96 10.12 -6.59 -17.66
N ILE A 97 9.90 -6.21 -18.92
CA ILE A 97 10.97 -5.90 -19.87
C ILE A 97 11.78 -4.71 -19.36
N PHE A 98 11.11 -3.62 -18.94
CA PHE A 98 11.78 -2.42 -18.44
C PHE A 98 12.60 -2.68 -17.17
N ASN A 99 12.06 -3.46 -16.22
CA ASN A 99 12.80 -3.90 -15.03
C ASN A 99 13.99 -4.80 -15.41
N ALA A 100 13.83 -5.71 -16.36
CA ALA A 100 14.91 -6.60 -16.80
C ALA A 100 16.00 -5.87 -17.60
N THR A 101 15.67 -4.79 -18.32
CA THR A 101 16.63 -3.97 -19.08
C THR A 101 17.32 -2.88 -18.25
N LEU A 102 16.97 -2.72 -16.98
CA LEU A 102 17.57 -1.75 -16.05
C LEU A 102 18.38 -2.40 -14.91
N VAL A 103 18.53 -3.72 -14.92
CA VAL A 103 19.41 -4.43 -13.99
C VAL A 103 20.72 -4.76 -14.71
N ASP A 104 21.46 -3.71 -15.05
CA ASP A 104 22.91 -3.80 -15.24
C ASP A 104 23.52 -2.79 -14.27
N ASP A 105 24.21 -3.33 -13.27
CA ASP A 105 25.11 -2.71 -12.28
C ASP A 105 24.90 -1.22 -11.93
N ASP A 106 24.36 -0.95 -10.74
CA ASP A 106 25.17 -0.29 -9.70
C ASP A 106 24.52 -0.34 -8.29
N SER A 107 25.38 -0.66 -7.34
CA SER A 107 25.34 -0.39 -5.89
C SER A 107 24.18 0.42 -5.23
N ALA A 108 23.78 -0.10 -4.05
CA ALA A 108 23.35 0.60 -2.83
C ALA A 108 21.83 0.75 -2.48
N VAL A 109 21.37 -0.04 -1.50
CA VAL A 109 20.53 0.46 -0.38
C VAL A 109 20.91 -0.27 0.93
N ARG A 110 21.70 0.39 1.79
CA ARG A 110 21.75 0.09 3.23
C ARG A 110 20.62 0.88 3.92
N VAL A 111 19.57 0.19 4.37
CA VAL A 111 18.52 0.80 5.20
C VAL A 111 19.03 0.90 6.65
N ARG A 112 19.47 2.08 7.08
CA ARG A 112 19.67 2.39 8.51
C ARG A 112 18.34 2.88 9.08
N ASN A 113 17.58 1.99 9.73
CA ASN A 113 16.35 2.38 10.40
C ASN A 113 16.62 2.74 11.86
N GLY A 114 17.02 3.99 12.09
CA GLY A 114 17.07 4.58 13.43
C GLY A 114 15.70 5.14 13.80
N ARG A 115 14.93 4.42 14.61
CA ARG A 115 13.87 5.01 15.44
C ARG A 115 13.93 4.41 16.83
N GLY A 116 14.63 5.11 17.71
CA GLY A 116 14.63 4.84 19.13
C GLY A 116 13.21 4.99 19.69
N ARG A 117 12.69 3.90 20.26
CA ARG A 117 11.76 3.97 21.39
C ARG A 117 12.53 3.46 22.59
N ALA A 118 13.19 4.39 23.28
CA ALA A 118 13.81 4.10 24.57
C ALA A 118 12.70 3.97 25.61
N HIS A 119 12.25 2.74 25.86
CA HIS A 119 11.65 2.39 27.14
C HIS A 119 12.77 1.83 28.03
N ALA A 120 13.46 2.73 28.74
CA ALA A 120 14.36 2.34 29.82
C ALA A 120 13.52 1.98 31.04
N HIS A 121 13.33 0.69 31.27
CA HIS A 121 12.81 0.18 32.53
C HIS A 121 13.93 0.31 33.59
N VAL A 122 13.88 1.35 34.42
CA VAL A 122 14.87 1.57 35.48
C VAL A 122 14.55 0.64 36.66
N SER A 123 15.17 -0.53 36.67
CA SER A 123 15.33 -1.33 37.89
C SER A 123 16.42 -0.71 38.75
N ARG A 124 16.05 -0.14 39.90
CA ARG A 124 17.02 0.32 40.91
C ARG A 124 17.81 -0.87 41.43
N LEU A 125 19.03 -1.05 40.93
CA LEU A 125 20.03 -1.91 41.56
C LEU A 125 20.59 -1.15 42.77
N ARG A 126 20.16 -1.50 43.99
CA ARG A 126 20.83 -1.06 45.22
C ARG A 126 22.17 -1.79 45.31
N SER A 127 23.26 -1.16 44.90
CA SER A 127 24.60 -1.60 45.26
C SER A 127 24.96 -1.04 46.65
N ARG A 128 25.09 -1.96 47.60
CA ARG A 128 25.75 -1.73 48.90
C ARG A 128 27.25 -1.54 48.66
N VAL A 129 27.76 -0.37 49.02
CA VAL A 129 29.16 -0.08 49.41
C VAL A 129 28.97 1.04 50.44
N GLY A 130 29.31 0.94 51.72
CA GLY A 130 30.45 0.27 52.33
C GLY A 130 31.50 1.33 52.60
N ASP A 131 31.23 2.25 53.53
CA ASP A 131 32.23 3.18 54.07
C ASP A 131 32.33 3.01 55.58
N ALA A 132 33.58 3.11 56.02
CA ALA A 132 34.18 2.90 57.34
C ALA A 132 33.46 3.54 58.53
#